data_AF-A0A5C7Y818-F1
#
_entry.id   AF-A0A5C7Y818-F1
#
_cell.length_a   1.000
_cell.length_b   1.000
_cell.length_c   1.000
_cell.angle_alpha   90.00
_cell.angle_beta   90.00
_cell.angle_gamma   90.00
#
_symmetry.space_group_name_H-M   'P 1'
#
loop_
_entity.id
_entity.type
_entity.pdbx_description
1 polymer ?
#
loop_
_entity_poly.entity_id
_entity_poly.type
_entity_poly.pdbx_seq_one_letter_code
_entity_poly.pdbx_strand_id
1 'polypeptide(L)'
;MDATRRGPAGPPLPAAGPARLDHFVRERLAQMRISHYELARRGGPNRTTLHKAVNGSGRLRESTLARIDLALGWASGSAAAVLAGGQPRTQMVTGPGDEHAVTVLQAATTMVVQASELLGSVQGLLNELVDHSTRKH
;
A
#
# COMPACT_ATOMS: atom_id res chain seq x y z
N MET A 1 -32.92 -15.30 -14.86
CA MET A 1 -31.81 -14.47 -15.37
C MET A 1 -31.39 -13.55 -14.24
N ASP A 2 -30.18 -13.84 -13.76
CA ASP A 2 -29.51 -13.29 -12.59
C ASP A 2 -28.76 -11.97 -12.94
N ALA A 3 -28.25 -11.27 -11.92
CA ALA A 3 -27.57 -9.95 -11.89
C ALA A 3 -28.52 -8.78 -11.50
N THR A 4 -28.34 -8.04 -10.41
CA THR A 4 -27.13 -7.76 -9.61
C THR A 4 -27.55 -7.44 -8.17
N ARG A 5 -27.15 -8.29 -7.22
CA ARG A 5 -27.13 -7.99 -5.78
C ARG A 5 -26.02 -6.96 -5.52
N ARG A 6 -26.26 -5.67 -5.79
CA ARG A 6 -25.39 -4.59 -5.30
C ARG A 6 -25.71 -4.43 -3.81
N GLY A 7 -24.94 -5.09 -2.95
CA GLY A 7 -25.02 -4.89 -1.51
C GLY A 7 -24.89 -3.40 -1.16
N PRO A 8 -25.41 -2.94 -0.02
CA PRO A 8 -25.45 -1.53 0.32
C PRO A 8 -24.02 -0.97 0.24
N ALA A 9 -23.81 0.01 -0.64
CA ALA A 9 -22.62 0.84 -0.59
C ALA A 9 -22.52 1.35 0.86
N GLY A 10 -21.40 1.07 1.52
CA GLY A 10 -21.16 1.60 2.85
C GLY A 10 -21.38 3.12 2.88
N PRO A 11 -21.61 3.72 4.06
CA PRO A 11 -21.82 5.15 4.16
C PRO A 11 -20.72 5.90 3.39
N PRO A 12 -21.06 6.98 2.66
CA PRO A 12 -20.09 7.72 1.86
C PRO A 12 -18.92 8.18 2.76
N LEU A 13 -17.70 8.07 2.23
CA LEU A 13 -16.49 8.47 2.95
C LEU A 13 -16.66 9.89 3.49
N PRO A 14 -16.56 10.11 4.82
CA PRO A 14 -16.71 11.45 5.38
C PRO A 14 -15.68 12.42 4.79
N ALA A 15 -16.10 13.68 4.55
CA ALA A 15 -15.24 14.67 3.90
C ALA A 15 -14.02 15.07 4.76
N ALA A 16 -14.18 15.12 6.08
CA ALA A 16 -13.14 15.45 7.04
C ALA A 16 -13.49 14.89 8.44
N GLY A 17 -12.58 15.10 9.39
CA GLY A 17 -12.80 14.84 10.81
C GLY A 17 -12.58 13.38 11.24
N PRO A 18 -12.87 13.08 12.52
CA PRO A 18 -12.51 11.79 13.13
C PRO A 18 -13.17 10.58 12.45
N ALA A 19 -14.38 10.72 11.92
CA ALA A 19 -15.07 9.64 11.19
C ALA A 19 -14.32 9.24 9.90
N ARG A 20 -13.73 10.23 9.19
CA ARG A 20 -12.86 9.97 8.04
C ARG A 20 -11.60 9.23 8.46
N LEU A 21 -11.00 9.63 9.58
CA LEU A 21 -9.82 8.96 10.13
C LEU A 21 -10.13 7.52 10.52
N ASP A 22 -11.26 7.24 11.17
CA ASP A 22 -11.68 5.86 11.51
C ASP A 22 -11.85 4.99 10.25
N HIS A 23 -12.41 5.54 9.17
CA HIS A 23 -12.50 4.82 7.90
C HIS A 23 -11.12 4.37 7.38
N PHE A 24 -10.17 5.31 7.23
CA PHE A 24 -8.83 4.99 6.72
C PHE A 24 -8.04 4.09 7.67
N VAL A 25 -8.21 4.24 8.98
CA VAL A 25 -7.61 3.33 9.98
C VAL A 25 -8.12 1.90 9.74
N ARG A 26 -9.43 1.69 9.60
CA ARG A 26 -10.00 0.36 9.36
C ARG A 26 -9.53 -0.25 8.04
N GLU A 27 -9.50 0.56 6.98
CA GLU A 27 -9.01 0.13 5.67
C GLU A 27 -7.54 -0.33 5.76
N ARG A 28 -6.70 0.45 6.44
CA ARG A 28 -5.28 0.12 6.62
C ARG A 28 -5.07 -1.13 7.48
N LEU A 29 -5.85 -1.30 8.55
CA LEU A 29 -5.81 -2.51 9.37
C LEU A 29 -6.20 -3.75 8.57
N ALA A 30 -7.18 -3.65 7.67
CA ALA A 30 -7.56 -4.73 6.77
C ALA A 30 -6.43 -5.06 5.77
N GLN A 31 -5.77 -4.04 5.20
CA GLN A 31 -4.60 -4.23 4.31
C GLN A 31 -3.44 -4.93 5.03
N MET A 32 -3.18 -4.53 6.29
CA MET A 32 -2.11 -5.10 7.12
C MET A 32 -2.49 -6.45 7.74
N ARG A 33 -3.76 -6.88 7.63
CA ARG A 33 -4.33 -8.08 8.27
C ARG A 33 -4.11 -8.13 9.78
N ILE A 34 -4.20 -6.98 10.45
CA ILE A 34 -4.08 -6.89 11.91
C ILE A 34 -5.37 -6.36 12.54
N SER A 35 -5.61 -6.73 13.80
CA SER A 35 -6.77 -6.25 14.55
C SER A 35 -6.50 -4.88 15.19
N HIS A 36 -7.55 -4.19 15.64
CA HIS A 36 -7.40 -2.99 16.47
C HIS A 36 -6.66 -3.25 17.79
N TYR A 37 -6.75 -4.48 18.32
CA TYR A 37 -5.98 -4.87 19.50
C TYR A 37 -4.49 -4.89 19.19
N GLU A 38 -4.13 -5.47 18.04
CA GLU A 38 -2.74 -5.49 17.58
C GLU A 38 -2.21 -4.09 17.25
N LEU A 39 -3.06 -3.20 16.69
CA LEU A 39 -2.73 -1.78 16.55
C LEU A 39 -2.38 -1.14 17.89
N ALA A 40 -3.17 -1.38 18.94
CA ALA A 40 -2.92 -0.86 20.27
C ALA A 40 -1.62 -1.41 20.86
N ARG A 41 -1.33 -2.71 20.67
CA ARG A 41 -0.05 -3.34 21.06
C ARG A 41 1.16 -2.70 20.38
N ARG A 42 1.01 -2.26 19.13
CA ARG A 42 2.04 -1.52 18.37
C ARG A 42 2.18 -0.05 18.80
N GLY A 43 1.51 0.37 19.86
CA GLY A 43 1.56 1.75 20.34
C GLY A 43 0.52 2.65 19.67
N GLY A 44 -0.40 2.14 18.85
CA GLY A 44 -1.56 2.91 18.38
C GLY A 44 -2.61 3.14 19.47
N PRO A 45 -3.65 3.95 19.22
CA PRO A 45 -4.77 4.09 20.13
C PRO A 45 -5.68 2.86 20.11
N ASN A 46 -6.29 2.53 21.24
CA ASN A 46 -7.33 1.50 21.29
C ASN A 46 -8.59 1.97 20.51
N ARG A 47 -9.36 1.03 19.99
CA ARG A 47 -10.64 1.24 19.28
C ARG A 47 -11.58 2.18 20.03
N THR A 48 -11.63 2.08 21.36
CA THR A 48 -12.48 2.93 22.21
C THR A 48 -12.07 4.40 22.18
N THR A 49 -10.77 4.71 22.07
CA THR A 49 -10.27 6.08 21.99
C THR A 49 -10.65 6.73 20.66
N LEU A 50 -10.50 6.00 19.55
CA LEU A 50 -10.89 6.51 18.24
C LEU A 50 -12.42 6.65 18.15
N HIS A 51 -13.18 5.66 18.64
CA HIS A 51 -14.64 5.70 18.66
C HIS A 51 -15.19 6.85 19.52
N LYS A 52 -14.57 7.15 20.66
CA LYS A 52 -14.92 8.33 21.47
C LYS A 52 -14.61 9.65 20.76
N ALA A 53 -13.54 9.72 19.97
CA ALA A 53 -13.23 10.89 19.16
C ALA A 53 -14.21 11.04 17.97
N VAL A 54 -14.71 9.93 17.42
CA VAL A 54 -15.73 9.93 16.35
C VAL A 54 -17.09 10.39 16.85
N ASN A 55 -17.52 9.91 18.02
CA ASN A 55 -18.87 10.17 18.55
C ASN A 55 -18.94 11.31 19.57
N GLY A 56 -17.81 11.91 19.94
CA GLY A 56 -17.73 13.00 20.91
C GLY A 56 -17.21 14.30 20.31
N SER A 57 -17.24 15.38 21.10
CA SER A 57 -16.66 16.70 20.76
C SER A 57 -15.13 16.76 20.94
N GLY A 58 -14.48 15.64 21.25
CA GLY A 58 -13.08 15.58 21.62
C GLY A 58 -12.13 15.70 20.42
N ARG A 59 -11.37 16.79 20.35
CA ARG A 59 -10.22 16.92 19.44
C ARG A 59 -9.16 15.86 19.81
N LEU A 60 -8.71 15.09 18.82
CA LEU A 60 -7.55 14.22 18.98
C LEU A 60 -6.31 15.08 19.22
N ARG A 61 -5.50 14.70 20.21
CA ARG A 61 -4.21 15.36 20.49
C ARG A 61 -3.21 15.01 19.41
N GLU A 62 -2.32 15.94 19.09
CA GLU A 62 -1.24 15.75 18.11
C GLU A 62 -0.38 14.52 18.42
N SER A 63 -0.06 14.29 19.70
CA SER A 63 0.66 13.08 20.13
C SER A 63 -0.08 11.78 19.83
N THR A 64 -1.42 11.80 19.82
CA THR A 64 -2.23 10.65 19.41
C THR A 64 -2.19 10.45 17.90
N LEU A 65 -2.21 11.54 17.13
CA LEU A 65 -2.08 11.48 15.67
C LEU A 65 -0.72 10.93 15.24
N ALA A 66 0.37 11.40 15.86
CA ALA A 66 1.72 10.89 15.60
C ALA A 66 1.84 9.38 15.94
N ARG A 67 1.21 8.93 17.03
CA ARG A 67 1.14 7.50 17.37
C ARG A 67 0.35 6.68 16.36
N ILE A 68 -0.72 7.23 15.80
CA ILE A 68 -1.48 6.59 14.72
C ILE A 68 -0.61 6.46 13.48
N ASP A 69 0.09 7.53 13.09
CA ASP A 69 0.97 7.54 11.92
C ASP A 69 2.03 6.44 12.04
N LEU A 70 2.73 6.41 13.18
CA LEU A 70 3.77 5.41 13.45
C LEU A 70 3.22 3.98 13.43
N ALA A 71 2.12 3.71 14.15
CA ALA A 71 1.62 2.35 14.31
C ALA A 71 1.02 1.76 13.02
N LEU A 72 0.61 2.60 12.07
CA LEU A 72 0.07 2.21 10.76
C LEU A 72 1.11 2.24 9.63
N GLY A 73 2.35 2.65 9.93
CA GLY A 73 3.39 2.86 8.92
C GLY A 73 3.04 3.98 7.94
N TRP A 74 2.33 5.00 8.42
CA TRP A 74 2.10 6.22 7.66
C TRP A 74 3.24 7.22 7.91
N ALA A 75 3.47 8.08 6.93
CA ALA A 75 4.35 9.23 7.09
C ALA A 75 3.78 10.17 8.16
N SER A 76 4.67 10.81 8.92
CA SER A 76 4.30 11.77 9.97
C SER A 76 3.38 12.88 9.42
N GLY A 77 2.28 13.14 10.13
CA GLY A 77 1.26 14.13 9.75
C GLY A 77 0.14 13.57 8.87
N SER A 78 0.18 12.29 8.48
CA SER A 78 -0.86 11.67 7.64
C SER A 78 -2.21 11.63 8.34
N ALA A 79 -2.27 11.27 9.62
CA ALA A 79 -3.50 11.24 10.40
C ALA A 79 -4.11 12.65 10.54
N ALA A 80 -3.27 13.68 10.71
CA ALA A 80 -3.72 15.07 10.72
C ALA A 80 -4.26 15.51 9.34
N ALA A 81 -3.57 15.13 8.26
CA ALA A 81 -4.03 15.41 6.90
C ALA A 81 -5.38 14.74 6.61
N VAL A 82 -5.56 13.49 7.05
CA VAL A 82 -6.85 12.78 6.95
C VAL A 82 -7.93 13.48 7.75
N LEU A 83 -7.66 13.93 8.97
CA LEU A 83 -8.62 14.75 9.73
C LEU A 83 -9.01 16.03 9.00
N ALA A 84 -8.12 16.63 8.23
CA ALA A 84 -8.40 17.82 7.42
C ALA A 84 -9.08 17.52 6.07
N GLY A 85 -9.35 16.24 5.76
CA GLY A 85 -10.00 15.81 4.51
C GLY A 85 -9.04 15.35 3.41
N GLY A 86 -7.74 15.33 3.69
CA GLY A 86 -6.71 14.75 2.82
C GLY A 86 -6.71 13.22 2.82
N GLN A 87 -5.60 12.66 2.35
CA GLN A 87 -5.34 11.21 2.26
C GLN A 87 -4.10 10.83 3.07
N PRO A 88 -4.04 9.61 3.64
CA PRO A 88 -2.86 9.15 4.34
C PRO A 88 -1.73 8.87 3.33
N ARG A 89 -0.49 9.17 3.70
CA ARG A 89 0.69 8.78 2.92
C ARG A 89 1.39 7.64 3.65
N THR A 90 1.63 6.54 2.96
CA THR A 90 2.40 5.43 3.54
C THR A 90 3.88 5.75 3.47
N GLN A 91 4.58 5.55 4.57
CA GLN A 91 6.04 5.55 4.57
C GLN A 91 6.48 4.10 4.41
N MET A 92 7.19 3.79 3.33
CA MET A 92 8.04 2.60 3.35
C MET A 92 9.13 2.90 4.37
N VAL A 93 9.10 2.20 5.51
CA VAL A 93 10.19 2.25 6.46
C VAL A 93 11.34 1.49 5.79
N THR A 94 12.27 2.22 5.19
CA THR A 94 13.55 1.67 4.74
C THR A 94 14.33 1.21 5.96
N GLY A 95 14.09 -0.03 6.38
CA GLY A 95 14.85 -0.68 7.44
C GLY A 95 16.15 -1.28 6.90
N PRO A 96 17.06 -1.77 7.75
CA PRO A 96 18.25 -2.51 7.31
C PRO A 96 17.92 -3.73 6.44
N GLY A 97 16.74 -4.32 6.62
CA GLY A 97 16.22 -5.39 5.75
C GLY A 97 15.88 -4.91 4.33
N ASP A 98 15.67 -3.61 4.13
CA ASP A 98 15.35 -3.03 2.84
C ASP A 98 16.58 -2.89 1.96
N GLU A 99 17.80 -2.79 2.52
CA GLU A 99 19.03 -2.82 1.73
C GLU A 99 19.21 -4.16 1.03
N HIS A 100 18.94 -5.26 1.76
CA HIS A 100 18.91 -6.60 1.18
C HIS A 100 17.78 -6.74 0.16
N ALA A 101 16.57 -6.26 0.47
CA ALA A 101 15.44 -6.30 -0.47
C ALA A 101 15.75 -5.50 -1.75
N VAL A 102 16.34 -4.32 -1.64
CA VAL A 102 16.79 -3.48 -2.77
C VAL A 102 17.85 -4.21 -3.58
N THR A 103 18.86 -4.80 -2.94
CA THR A 103 19.90 -5.59 -3.61
C THR A 103 19.30 -6.76 -4.40
N VAL A 104 18.37 -7.51 -3.79
CA VAL A 104 17.68 -8.63 -4.45
C VAL A 104 16.82 -8.14 -5.62
N LEU A 105 16.07 -7.05 -5.45
CA LEU A 105 15.24 -6.48 -6.51
C LEU A 105 16.10 -5.94 -7.68
N GLN A 106 17.25 -5.34 -7.39
CA GLN A 106 18.21 -4.90 -8.40
C GLN A 106 18.78 -6.10 -9.16
N ALA A 107 19.22 -7.15 -8.45
CA ALA A 107 19.70 -8.38 -9.07
C ALA A 107 18.62 -9.03 -9.95
N ALA A 108 17.37 -9.11 -9.46
CA ALA A 108 16.25 -9.63 -10.22
C ALA A 108 15.99 -8.81 -11.50
N THR A 109 16.08 -7.48 -11.40
CA THR A 109 15.94 -6.58 -12.56
C THR A 109 17.04 -6.85 -13.59
N THR A 110 18.30 -6.96 -13.15
CA THR A 110 19.42 -7.29 -14.02
C THR A 110 19.22 -8.64 -14.72
N MET A 111 18.80 -9.69 -13.98
CA MET A 111 18.54 -11.01 -14.57
C MET A 111 17.45 -10.96 -15.64
N VAL A 112 16.39 -10.18 -15.44
CA VAL A 112 15.32 -10.00 -16.44
C VAL A 112 15.83 -9.30 -17.69
N VAL A 113 16.70 -8.29 -17.53
CA VAL A 113 17.34 -7.61 -18.67
C VAL A 113 18.21 -8.58 -19.46
N GLN A 114 19.08 -9.32 -18.78
CA GLN A 114 19.96 -10.31 -19.42
C GLN A 114 19.17 -11.41 -20.15
N ALA A 115 18.08 -11.91 -19.55
CA ALA A 115 17.20 -12.87 -20.20
C ALA A 115 16.57 -12.29 -21.48
N SER A 116 16.18 -11.02 -21.47
CA SER A 116 15.59 -10.35 -22.63
C SER A 116 16.62 -10.18 -23.77
N GLU A 117 17.87 -9.86 -23.44
CA GLU A 117 18.96 -9.76 -24.42
C GLU A 117 19.29 -11.12 -25.05
N LEU A 118 19.31 -12.19 -24.26
CA LEU A 118 19.50 -13.55 -24.75
C LEU A 118 18.37 -13.96 -25.70
N LEU A 119 17.12 -13.68 -25.35
CA LEU A 119 15.98 -13.94 -26.23
C LEU A 119 16.08 -13.17 -27.55
N GLY A 120 16.49 -11.90 -27.51
CA GLY A 120 16.75 -11.11 -28.71
C GLY A 120 17.86 -11.69 -29.59
N SER A 121 18.93 -12.19 -28.97
CA SER A 121 20.05 -12.83 -29.68
C SER A 121 19.61 -14.13 -30.37
N VAL A 122 18.84 -14.97 -29.68
CA VAL A 122 18.26 -16.20 -30.25
C VAL A 122 17.33 -15.87 -31.42
N GLN A 123 16.49 -14.85 -31.29
CA GLN A 123 15.62 -14.40 -32.37
C GLN A 123 16.42 -13.96 -33.60
N GLY A 124 17.52 -13.23 -33.41
CA GLY A 124 18.42 -12.83 -34.49
C GLY A 124 18.98 -14.02 -35.26
N LEU A 125 19.54 -15.02 -34.55
CA LEU A 125 20.09 -16.23 -35.16
C LEU A 125 19.04 -17.05 -35.92
N LEU A 126 17.81 -17.13 -35.39
CA LEU A 126 16.71 -17.81 -36.07
C LEU A 126 16.34 -17.11 -37.37
N ASN A 127 16.29 -15.78 -37.39
CA ASN A 127 16.02 -15.02 -38.61
C ASN A 127 17.11 -15.23 -39.66
N GLU A 128 18.39 -15.21 -39.26
CA GLU A 128 19.51 -15.48 -40.17
C GLU A 128 19.43 -16.89 -40.78
N LEU A 129 19.07 -17.89 -39.98
CA LEU A 129 18.92 -19.27 -40.44
C LEU A 129 17.77 -19.39 -41.47
N VAL A 130 16.63 -18.76 -41.19
CA VAL A 130 15.50 -18.69 -42.11
C VAL A 130 15.91 -18.01 -43.40
N ASP A 131 16.55 -16.84 -43.34
CA ASP A 131 16.99 -16.08 -44.52
C ASP A 131 18.05 -16.83 -45.34
N HIS A 132 18.87 -17.66 -44.72
CA HIS A 132 19.83 -18.50 -45.44
C HIS A 132 19.12 -19.67 -46.14
N SER A 133 18.10 -20.26 -45.51
CA SER A 133 17.31 -21.34 -46.11
C SER A 133 16.50 -20.89 -47.33
N THR A 134 15.98 -19.65 -47.32
CA THR A 134 15.18 -19.12 -48.44
C THR A 134 16.02 -18.70 -49.64
N ARG A 135 17.31 -18.39 -49.45
CA ARG A 135 18.26 -18.04 -50.53
C ARG A 135 18.83 -19.23 -51.31
N LYS A 136 18.66 -20.45 -50.81
CA LYS A 136 19.16 -21.69 -51.45
C LYS A 136 18.17 -22.36 -52.41
N HIS A 137 17.02 -21.73 -52.66
CA HIS A 137 16.03 -22.11 -53.66
C HIS A 137 15.90 -21.02 -54.72
#